data_AF-A0A529VQT2-F1
#
_entry.id   AF-A0A529VQT2-F1
#
_cell.length_a   1.000
_cell.length_b   1.000
_cell.length_c   1.000
_cell.angle_alpha   90.00
_cell.angle_beta   90.00
_cell.angle_gamma   90.00
#
_symmetry.space_group_name_H-M   'P 1'
#
loop_
_entity.id
_entity.type
_entity.pdbx_description
1 polymer ?
#
loop_
_entity_poly.entity_id
_entity_poly.type
_entity_poly.pdbx_seq_one_letter_code
_entity_poly.pdbx_strand_id
1 'polypeptide(L)'
;PLAMADPQSLAIAKGVVAYLNGRPANAIEMLKPIDPMSVPPDIGAFLALVKGSLLAADDPAQALALLDEARLLSPGTLVEEAALRRSVGIAAAQGDAARFA
;
A
#
# COMPACT_ATOMS: atom_id res chain seq x y z
N PRO A 1 -8.25 -25.22 -12.65
CA PRO A 1 -9.44 -24.33 -12.68
C PRO A 1 -9.04 -22.92 -12.22
N LEU A 2 -8.91 -21.98 -13.17
CA LEU A 2 -8.79 -20.57 -12.82
C LEU A 2 -10.06 -20.22 -12.06
N ALA A 3 -9.94 -20.01 -10.75
CA ALA A 3 -11.04 -19.58 -9.90
C ALA A 3 -11.74 -18.42 -10.62
N MET A 4 -13.07 -18.50 -10.74
CA MET A 4 -13.87 -17.33 -11.09
C MET A 4 -13.39 -16.21 -10.17
N ALA A 5 -12.69 -15.22 -10.71
CA ALA A 5 -12.12 -14.15 -9.90
C ALA A 5 -13.27 -13.50 -9.15
N ASP A 6 -13.28 -13.67 -7.83
CA ASP A 6 -14.26 -13.03 -6.98
C ASP A 6 -14.15 -11.50 -7.16
N PRO A 7 -15.22 -10.74 -6.88
CA PRO A 7 -15.23 -9.30 -7.11
C PRO A 7 -14.05 -8.54 -6.47
N GLN A 8 -13.54 -9.03 -5.33
CA GLN A 8 -12.39 -8.43 -4.64
C GLN A 8 -11.09 -8.68 -5.41
N SER A 9 -10.82 -9.91 -5.84
CA SER A 9 -9.67 -10.23 -6.70
C SER A 9 -9.66 -9.40 -7.98
N LEU A 10 -10.83 -9.19 -8.60
CA LEU A 10 -10.95 -8.33 -9.79
C LEU A 10 -10.66 -6.85 -9.47
N ALA A 11 -11.12 -6.35 -8.32
CA ALA A 11 -10.85 -4.98 -7.90
C ALA A 11 -9.35 -4.75 -7.64
N ILE A 12 -8.67 -5.69 -6.97
CA ILE A 12 -7.21 -5.66 -6.78
C ILE A 12 -6.51 -5.61 -8.14
N ALA A 13 -6.85 -6.53 -9.06
CA ALA A 13 -6.23 -6.59 -10.38
C ALA A 13 -6.39 -5.27 -11.16
N LYS A 14 -7.62 -4.70 -11.17
CA LYS A 14 -7.87 -3.42 -11.84
C LYS A 14 -7.10 -2.26 -11.20
N GLY A 15 -7.05 -2.20 -9.87
CA GLY A 15 -6.31 -1.17 -9.14
C GLY A 15 -4.80 -1.24 -9.42
N VAL A 16 -4.22 -2.44 -9.43
CA VAL A 16 -2.80 -2.65 -9.79
C VAL A 16 -2.53 -2.23 -11.24
N VAL A 17 -3.41 -2.61 -12.18
CA VAL A 17 -3.28 -2.19 -13.58
C VAL A 17 -3.40 -0.66 -13.71
N ALA A 18 -4.28 0.00 -12.94
CA ALA A 18 -4.35 1.45 -12.92
C ALA A 18 -3.05 2.08 -12.40
N TYR A 19 -2.49 1.54 -11.31
CA TYR A 19 -1.22 2.00 -10.74
C TYR A 19 -0.06 1.89 -11.73
N LEU A 20 0.12 0.73 -12.36
CA LEU A 20 1.19 0.48 -13.33
C LEU A 20 1.07 1.35 -14.59
N ASN A 21 -0.14 1.77 -14.94
CA ASN A 21 -0.40 2.67 -16.07
C ASN A 21 -0.30 4.17 -15.68
N GLY A 22 0.21 4.50 -14.50
CA GLY A 22 0.37 5.89 -14.06
C GLY A 22 -0.96 6.62 -13.82
N ARG A 23 -2.01 5.90 -13.40
CA ARG A 23 -3.33 6.45 -13.07
C ARG A 23 -3.59 6.36 -11.56
N PRO A 24 -2.91 7.16 -10.73
CA PRO A 24 -2.94 7.03 -9.27
C PRO A 24 -4.33 7.24 -8.67
N ALA A 25 -5.10 8.21 -9.17
CA ALA A 25 -6.48 8.46 -8.72
C ALA A 25 -7.39 7.22 -8.93
N ASN A 26 -7.37 6.66 -10.14
CA ASN A 26 -8.15 5.45 -10.45
C ASN A 26 -7.67 4.25 -9.62
N ALA A 27 -6.36 4.13 -9.39
CA ALA A 27 -5.80 3.06 -8.59
C ALA A 27 -6.31 3.14 -7.14
N ILE A 28 -6.22 4.31 -6.51
CA ILE A 28 -6.66 4.44 -5.12
C ILE A 28 -8.17 4.27 -4.98
N GLU A 29 -8.98 4.76 -5.92
CA GLU A 29 -10.44 4.54 -5.89
C GLU A 29 -10.81 3.04 -5.88
N MET A 30 -10.12 2.23 -6.69
CA MET A 30 -10.35 0.79 -6.77
C MET A 30 -9.84 0.03 -5.54
N LEU A 31 -8.71 0.45 -4.99
CA LEU A 31 -8.03 -0.27 -3.90
C LEU A 31 -8.50 0.17 -2.51
N LYS A 32 -9.06 1.38 -2.37
CA LYS A 32 -9.49 1.95 -1.08
C LYS A 32 -10.39 1.03 -0.25
N PRO A 33 -11.41 0.34 -0.81
CA PRO A 33 -12.31 -0.50 -0.04
C PRO A 33 -11.67 -1.78 0.51
N ILE A 34 -10.47 -2.14 0.06
CA ILE A 34 -9.85 -3.42 0.34
C ILE A 34 -8.88 -3.25 1.50
N ASP A 35 -9.17 -3.93 2.61
CA ASP A 35 -8.30 -4.00 3.77
C ASP A 35 -7.11 -4.94 3.46
N PRO A 36 -5.84 -4.45 3.49
CA PRO A 36 -4.66 -5.29 3.27
C PRO A 36 -4.53 -6.47 4.22
N MET A 37 -5.08 -6.37 5.44
CA MET A 37 -5.05 -7.44 6.43
C MET A 37 -6.12 -8.52 6.18
N SER A 38 -7.08 -8.25 5.29
CA SER A 38 -8.17 -9.18 4.94
C SER A 38 -7.86 -10.12 3.77
N VAL A 39 -6.70 -9.97 3.14
CA VAL A 39 -6.24 -10.77 1.99
C VAL A 39 -5.01 -11.61 2.36
N PRO A 40 -4.63 -12.62 1.55
CA PRO A 40 -3.40 -13.37 1.77
C PRO A 40 -2.19 -12.42 1.99
N PRO A 41 -1.30 -12.69 2.98
CA PRO A 41 -0.26 -11.73 3.39
C PRO A 41 0.68 -11.28 2.27
N ASP A 42 0.97 -12.15 1.31
CA ASP A 42 1.78 -11.85 0.14
C ASP A 42 1.12 -10.79 -0.75
N ILE A 43 -0.20 -10.86 -0.95
CA ILE A 43 -0.99 -9.84 -1.64
C ILE A 43 -1.13 -8.59 -0.77
N GLY A 44 -1.43 -8.79 0.52
CA GLY A 44 -1.65 -7.72 1.50
C GLY A 44 -0.46 -6.77 1.60
N ALA A 45 0.76 -7.30 1.63
CA ALA A 45 1.97 -6.49 1.72
C ALA A 45 2.13 -5.52 0.53
N PHE A 46 1.93 -6.00 -0.71
CA PHE A 46 1.97 -5.14 -1.90
C PHE A 46 0.80 -4.16 -1.93
N LEU A 47 -0.40 -4.61 -1.53
CA LEU A 47 -1.58 -3.75 -1.49
C LEU A 47 -1.38 -2.58 -0.52
N ALA A 48 -0.90 -2.87 0.69
CA ALA A 48 -0.56 -1.86 1.70
C ALA A 48 0.53 -0.91 1.19
N LEU A 49 1.59 -1.43 0.58
CA LEU A 49 2.67 -0.62 0.00
C LEU A 49 2.15 0.34 -1.08
N VAL A 50 1.33 -0.14 -2.02
CA VAL A 50 0.77 0.67 -3.11
C VAL A 50 -0.19 1.72 -2.57
N LYS A 51 -1.14 1.35 -1.70
CA LYS A 51 -2.07 2.30 -1.09
C LYS A 51 -1.34 3.36 -0.28
N GLY A 52 -0.37 2.97 0.54
CA GLY A 52 0.45 3.91 1.31
C GLY A 52 1.24 4.87 0.42
N SER A 53 1.78 4.38 -0.70
CA SER A 53 2.48 5.22 -1.68
C SER A 53 1.55 6.23 -2.36
N LEU A 54 0.33 5.82 -2.70
CA LEU A 54 -0.65 6.66 -3.38
C LEU A 54 -1.22 7.75 -2.48
N LEU A 55 -1.36 7.47 -1.18
CA LEU A 55 -1.92 8.40 -0.20
C LEU A 55 -0.89 9.36 0.40
N ALA A 56 0.40 9.19 0.12
CA ALA A 56 1.48 9.93 0.77
C ALA A 56 1.33 11.46 0.71
N ALA A 57 0.75 12.00 -0.37
CA ALA A 57 0.52 13.44 -0.52
C ALA A 57 -0.83 13.91 0.08
N ASP A 58 -1.89 13.10 -0.04
CA ASP A 58 -3.26 13.50 0.28
C ASP A 58 -3.65 13.16 1.73
N ASP A 59 -3.17 12.03 2.25
CA ASP A 59 -3.40 11.56 3.62
C ASP A 59 -2.13 10.86 4.15
N PRO A 60 -1.11 11.66 4.55
CA PRO A 60 0.17 11.12 4.98
C PRO A 60 0.07 10.29 6.28
N ALA A 61 -0.91 10.54 7.14
CA ALA A 61 -1.12 9.74 8.35
C ALA A 61 -1.61 8.33 8.00
N GLN A 62 -2.62 8.22 7.12
CA GLN A 62 -3.08 6.93 6.62
C GLN A 62 -2.00 6.23 5.79
N ALA A 63 -1.22 7.00 5.01
CA ALA A 63 -0.10 6.45 4.26
C ALA A 63 0.92 5.76 5.18
N LEU A 64 1.33 6.42 6.27
CA LEU A 64 2.26 5.85 7.24
C LEU A 64 1.72 4.57 7.90
N ALA A 65 0.44 4.53 8.25
CA ALA A 65 -0.19 3.33 8.82
C ALA A 65 -0.17 2.14 7.84
N LEU A 66 -0.48 2.39 6.56
CA LEU A 66 -0.42 1.35 5.52
C LEU A 66 1.02 0.90 5.25
N LEU A 67 2.00 1.81 5.30
CA LEU A 67 3.40 1.43 5.16
C LEU A 67 3.90 0.62 6.38
N ASP A 68 3.34 0.83 7.57
CA ASP A 68 3.58 -0.02 8.73
C ASP A 68 3.00 -1.43 8.55
N GLU A 69 1.79 -1.56 8.00
CA GLU A 69 1.24 -2.86 7.64
C GLU A 69 2.11 -3.58 6.61
N ALA A 70 2.56 -2.87 5.57
CA ALA A 70 3.39 -3.45 4.51
C ALA A 70 4.70 -4.07 5.04
N ARG A 71 5.39 -3.39 5.97
CA ARG A 71 6.61 -3.95 6.60
C ARG A 71 6.30 -5.14 7.51
N LEU A 72 5.21 -5.08 8.26
CA LEU A 72 4.82 -6.17 9.18
C LEU A 72 4.37 -7.43 8.43
N LEU A 73 3.75 -7.25 7.27
CA LEU A 73 3.27 -8.35 6.42
C LEU A 73 4.40 -9.03 5.62
N SER A 74 5.53 -8.36 5.39
CA SER A 74 6.60 -8.90 4.54
C SER A 74 8.02 -8.57 5.04
N PRO A 75 8.37 -8.99 6.28
CA PRO A 75 9.68 -8.71 6.87
C PRO A 75 10.80 -9.42 6.11
N GLY A 76 11.96 -8.76 6.02
CA GLY A 76 13.15 -9.21 5.31
C GLY A 76 13.06 -9.13 3.78
N THR A 77 12.03 -8.46 3.25
CA THR A 77 11.80 -8.37 1.79
C THR A 77 11.99 -6.95 1.25
N LEU A 78 12.02 -6.83 -0.08
CA LEU A 78 12.01 -5.53 -0.74
C LEU A 78 10.72 -4.72 -0.48
N VAL A 79 9.62 -5.36 -0.09
CA VAL A 79 8.38 -4.65 0.25
C VAL A 79 8.56 -3.88 1.57
N GLU A 80 9.16 -4.51 2.58
CA GLU A 80 9.53 -3.84 3.83
C GLU A 80 10.49 -2.68 3.56
N GLU A 81 11.59 -2.91 2.85
CA GLU A 81 12.58 -1.86 2.54
C GLU A 81 11.95 -0.68 1.80
N ALA A 82 11.06 -0.96 0.85
CA ALA A 82 10.35 0.07 0.11
C ALA A 82 9.32 0.82 0.97
N ALA A 83 8.71 0.16 1.95
CA ALA A 83 7.80 0.78 2.90
C ALA A 83 8.53 1.69 3.89
N LEU A 84 9.67 1.22 4.42
CA LEU A 84 10.53 1.98 5.32
C LEU A 84 11.08 3.23 4.63
N ARG A 85 11.63 3.09 3.42
CA ARG A 85 12.17 4.24 2.65
C ARG A 85 11.13 5.32 2.39
N ARG A 86 9.88 4.92 2.06
CA ARG A 86 8.78 5.88 1.84
C ARG A 86 8.33 6.54 3.14
N SER A 87 8.28 5.78 4.23
CA SER A 87 7.95 6.30 5.55
C SER A 87 8.92 7.41 5.98
N VAL A 88 10.23 7.24 5.72
CA VAL A 88 11.23 8.29 6.00
C VAL A 88 10.93 9.58 5.24
N GLY A 89 10.61 9.48 3.94
CA GLY A 89 10.26 10.65 3.13
C GLY A 89 9.02 11.39 3.63
N ILE A 90 7.98 10.65 4.01
CA ILE A 90 6.74 11.23 4.54
C ILE A 90 6.99 11.89 5.90
N ALA A 91 7.66 11.19 6.82
CA ALA A 91 7.97 11.71 8.16
C ALA A 91 8.86 12.97 8.10
N ALA A 92 9.86 12.99 7.21
CA ALA A 92 10.69 14.16 6.98
C ALA A 92 9.88 15.36 6.48
N ALA A 93 8.95 15.15 5.53
CA ALA A 93 8.07 16.20 5.03
C ALA A 93 7.10 16.73 6.12
N GLN A 94 6.74 15.90 7.08
CA GLN A 94 5.90 16.27 8.23
C GLN A 94 6.67 16.86 9.42
N GLY A 95 8.01 16.79 9.43
CA GLY A 95 8.81 17.14 10.59
C GLY A 95 8.69 16.16 11.76
N ASP A 96 8.24 14.93 11.51
CA ASP A 96 8.04 13.89 12.53
C ASP A 96 9.29 13.01 12.69
N ALA A 97 10.33 13.56 13.30
CA ALA A 97 11.54 12.81 13.60
C ALA A 97 11.32 11.73 14.69
N ALA A 98 10.33 11.91 15.57
CA ALA A 98 10.07 11.03 16.70
C ALA A 98 9.61 9.62 16.28
N ARG A 99 9.06 9.48 15.08
CA ARG A 99 8.65 8.19 14.51
C ARG A 99 9.73 7.11 14.49
N PHE A 100 11.01 7.49 14.45
CA PHE A 100 12.14 6.56 14.35
C PHE A 100 13.05 6.55 15.59
N ALA A 101 12.62 7.19 16.68
CA ALA A 101 13.34 7.23 17.95
C ALA A 101 13.13 5.97 18.81
#